data_AF-A0A507DT54-F1
#
_entry.id   AF-A0A507DT54-F1
#
_cell.length_a   1.000
_cell.length_b   1.000
_cell.length_c   1.000
_cell.angle_alpha   90.00
_cell.angle_beta   90.00
_cell.angle_gamma   90.00
#
_symmetry.space_group_name_H-M   'P 1'
#
loop_
_entity.id
_entity.type
_entity.pdbx_description
1 polymer ?
#
loop_
_entity_poly.entity_id
_entity_poly.type
_entity_poly.pdbx_seq_one_letter_code
_entity_poly.pdbx_strand_id
1 'polypeptide(L)'
;MSFVPAIPAAASRLQALNSLRTKCLSPAHASSSGIVSRRQALLTHYPPNVDVTKLAAQDHKLARLGLVDVWMEMKLAREEAMTARGKTPRVSVATGKAKKPEGESGKKKKRK
;
A
#
# COMPACT_ATOMS: atom_id res chain seq x y z
N MET A 1 -30.70 33.87 45.63
CA MET A 1 -31.00 34.26 44.24
C MET A 1 -30.47 33.17 43.32
N SER A 2 -31.35 32.38 42.69
CA SER A 2 -30.96 31.28 41.80
C SER A 2 -30.66 31.80 40.40
N PHE A 3 -29.46 31.50 39.91
CA PHE A 3 -28.99 31.90 38.59
C PHE A 3 -29.54 30.91 37.55
N VAL A 4 -30.48 31.35 36.70
CA VAL A 4 -30.97 30.56 35.57
C VAL A 4 -30.12 30.92 34.35
N PRO A 5 -29.32 30.00 33.79
CA PRO A 5 -28.50 30.31 32.63
C PRO A 5 -29.38 30.58 31.41
N ALA A 6 -29.12 31.69 30.72
CA ALA A 6 -29.81 32.06 29.50
C ALA A 6 -29.64 30.97 28.43
N ILE A 7 -30.75 30.43 27.94
CA ILE A 7 -30.73 29.39 26.92
C ILE A 7 -30.26 30.04 25.60
N PRO A 8 -29.16 29.56 24.99
CA PRO A 8 -28.65 30.14 23.76
C PRO A 8 -29.65 29.97 22.62
N ALA A 9 -29.75 30.99 21.75
CA ALA A 9 -30.61 30.96 20.57
C ALA A 9 -30.37 29.69 19.73
N ALA A 10 -31.42 29.14 19.13
CA ALA A 10 -31.34 27.88 18.38
C ALA A 10 -30.26 27.90 17.27
N ALA A 11 -30.04 29.06 16.64
CA ALA A 11 -29.02 29.26 15.62
C ALA A 11 -27.59 29.06 16.12
N SER A 12 -27.25 29.52 17.33
CA SER A 12 -25.90 29.36 17.88
C SER A 12 -25.62 27.92 18.30
N ARG A 13 -26.65 27.19 18.76
CA ARG A 13 -26.58 25.75 19.01
C ARG A 13 -26.33 24.95 17.73
N LEU A 14 -26.98 25.31 16.62
CA LEU A 14 -26.75 24.68 15.32
C LEU A 14 -25.35 24.96 14.78
N GLN A 15 -24.83 26.18 14.93
CA GLN A 15 -23.45 26.51 14.55
C GLN A 15 -22.42 25.75 15.39
N ALA A 16 -22.64 25.64 16.71
CA ALA A 16 -21.79 24.84 17.59
C ALA A 16 -21.74 23.37 17.16
N LEU A 17 -22.89 22.76 16.85
CA LEU A 17 -22.97 21.39 16.35
C LEU A 17 -22.27 21.20 15.00
N ASN A 18 -22.39 22.15 14.09
CA ASN A 18 -21.70 22.10 12.79
C ASN A 18 -20.19 22.20 12.98
N SER A 19 -19.70 23.08 13.86
CA SER A 19 -18.27 23.17 14.17
C SER A 19 -17.72 21.91 14.85
N LEU A 20 -18.54 21.22 15.65
CA LEU A 20 -18.16 19.95 16.27
C LEU A 20 -18.08 18.83 15.21
N ARG A 21 -19.07 18.77 14.31
CA ARG A 21 -19.08 17.81 13.20
C ARG A 21 -17.88 17.98 12.28
N THR A 22 -17.53 19.21 11.90
CA THR A 22 -16.37 19.45 11.05
C THR A 22 -15.04 19.14 11.74
N LYS A 23 -14.95 19.32 13.07
CA LYS A 23 -13.78 18.91 13.86
C LYS A 23 -13.64 17.39 13.95
N CYS A 24 -14.74 16.67 14.22
CA CYS A 24 -14.73 15.21 14.37
C CYS A 24 -14.59 14.47 13.03
N LEU A 25 -15.15 15.03 11.95
CA LEU A 25 -15.13 14.44 10.61
C LEU A 25 -14.09 15.09 9.70
N SER A 26 -13.19 15.91 10.25
CA SER A 26 -12.17 16.61 9.45
C SER A 26 -11.32 15.58 8.68
N PRO A 27 -11.27 15.66 7.34
CA PRO A 27 -10.40 14.82 6.52
C PRO A 27 -8.92 15.15 6.72
N ALA A 28 -8.56 16.14 7.55
CA ALA A 28 -7.17 16.48 7.86
C ALA A 28 -6.43 15.36 8.65
N HIS A 29 -7.16 14.38 9.20
CA HIS A 29 -6.60 13.13 9.74
C HIS A 29 -6.73 11.95 8.78
N ALA A 30 -7.12 12.17 7.52
CA ALA A 30 -6.76 11.26 6.44
C ALA A 30 -5.25 11.40 6.12
N SER A 31 -4.40 11.25 7.14
CA SER A 31 -3.03 10.80 6.97
C SER A 31 -3.07 9.32 6.58
N SER A 32 -3.67 9.02 5.44
CA SER A 32 -3.46 7.75 4.76
C SER A 32 -2.83 8.06 3.41
N SER A 33 -1.65 8.65 3.47
CA SER A 33 -0.62 8.33 2.49
C SER A 33 -0.49 6.80 2.42
N GLY A 34 -1.00 6.20 1.33
CA GLY A 34 -0.63 4.84 0.94
C GLY A 34 -1.49 3.67 1.40
N ILE A 35 -2.59 3.85 2.12
CA ILE A 35 -3.51 2.72 2.40
C ILE A 35 -4.51 2.61 1.24
N VAL A 36 -4.13 1.86 0.21
CA VAL A 36 -5.08 1.38 -0.80
C VAL A 36 -6.20 0.67 -0.06
N SER A 37 -7.44 1.15 -0.20
CA SER A 37 -8.57 0.50 0.47
C SER A 37 -8.63 -0.98 0.05
N ARG A 38 -8.97 -1.87 0.98
CA ARG A 38 -9.09 -3.32 0.67
C ARG A 38 -9.99 -3.57 -0.55
N ARG A 39 -11.00 -2.70 -0.75
CA ARG A 39 -11.86 -2.68 -1.93
C ARG A 39 -11.10 -2.33 -3.22
N GLN A 40 -10.28 -1.27 -3.23
CA GLN A 40 -9.44 -0.95 -4.39
C GLN A 40 -8.44 -2.07 -4.69
N ALA A 41 -7.85 -2.69 -3.68
CA ALA A 41 -6.93 -3.80 -3.87
C ALA A 41 -7.59 -5.02 -4.53
N LEU A 42 -8.87 -5.28 -4.22
CA LEU A 42 -9.65 -6.33 -4.87
C LEU A 42 -10.07 -5.98 -6.30
N LEU A 43 -10.37 -4.71 -6.57
CA LEU A 43 -10.74 -4.25 -7.92
C LEU A 43 -9.56 -4.27 -8.90
N THR A 44 -8.34 -4.06 -8.41
CA THR A 44 -7.11 -4.18 -9.21
C THR A 44 -6.45 -5.55 -9.05
N HIS A 45 -7.14 -6.53 -8.45
CA HIS A 45 -6.57 -7.86 -8.23
C HIS A 45 -6.54 -8.63 -9.55
N TYR A 46 -5.42 -8.54 -10.25
CA TYR A 46 -5.13 -9.40 -11.39
C TYR A 46 -5.09 -10.86 -10.92
N PRO A 47 -5.73 -11.81 -11.63
CA PRO A 47 -5.68 -13.21 -11.25
C PRO A 47 -4.21 -13.69 -11.26
N PRO A 48 -3.72 -14.31 -10.17
CA PRO A 48 -2.30 -14.59 -9.95
C PRO A 48 -1.68 -15.60 -10.92
N ASN A 49 -2.49 -16.18 -11.81
CA ASN A 49 -2.10 -17.29 -12.68
C ASN A 49 -2.15 -16.94 -14.16
N VAL A 50 -2.45 -15.69 -14.53
CA VAL A 50 -2.51 -15.27 -15.93
C VAL A 50 -1.25 -14.48 -16.26
N ASP A 51 -0.34 -15.12 -16.98
CA ASP A 51 0.89 -14.51 -17.46
C ASP A 51 0.63 -13.78 -18.78
N VAL A 52 0.46 -12.46 -18.70
CA VAL A 52 0.11 -11.60 -19.83
C VAL A 52 1.20 -11.64 -20.92
N THR A 53 2.45 -11.86 -20.53
CA THR A 53 3.57 -11.96 -21.48
C THR A 53 3.53 -13.27 -22.27
N LYS A 54 3.15 -14.38 -21.62
CA LYS A 54 2.94 -15.66 -22.31
C LYS A 54 1.71 -15.62 -23.21
N LEU A 55 0.64 -14.94 -22.80
CA LEU A 55 -0.53 -14.71 -23.65
C LEU A 55 -0.17 -13.87 -24.87
N ALA A 56 0.62 -12.80 -24.70
CA ALA A 56 1.09 -11.98 -25.81
C ALA A 56 2.01 -12.77 -26.78
N ALA A 57 2.77 -13.73 -26.28
CA ALA A 57 3.57 -14.63 -27.12
C ALA A 57 2.71 -15.63 -27.92
N GLN A 58 1.51 -15.96 -27.44
CA GLN A 58 0.58 -16.88 -28.10
C GLN A 58 -0.29 -16.20 -29.17
N ASP A 59 -0.56 -14.90 -29.06
CA ASP A 59 -1.34 -14.14 -30.04
C ASP A 59 -0.57 -12.90 -30.56
N HIS A 60 -0.23 -12.93 -31.85
CA HIS A 60 0.45 -11.82 -32.53
C HIS A 60 -0.29 -10.48 -32.46
N LYS A 61 -1.62 -10.49 -32.31
CA LYS A 61 -2.41 -9.25 -32.14
C LYS A 61 -2.14 -8.61 -30.78
N LEU A 62 -1.97 -9.42 -29.74
CA LEU A 62 -1.66 -8.97 -28.40
C LEU A 62 -0.20 -8.49 -28.28
N ALA A 63 0.73 -9.10 -29.01
CA ALA A 63 2.11 -8.63 -29.08
C ALA A 63 2.23 -7.18 -29.57
N ARG A 64 1.39 -6.76 -30.53
CA ARG A 64 1.35 -5.37 -31.03
C ARG A 64 0.90 -4.35 -30.00
N LEU A 65 0.13 -4.78 -29.00
CA LEU A 65 -0.39 -3.91 -27.95
C LEU A 65 0.66 -3.58 -26.87
N GLY A 66 1.84 -4.21 -26.92
CA GLY A 66 2.92 -3.94 -25.97
C GLY A 66 2.48 -4.17 -24.52
N LEU A 67 1.77 -5.27 -24.27
CA LEU A 67 1.19 -5.55 -22.96
C LEU A 67 2.30 -5.73 -21.91
N VAL A 68 2.19 -4.97 -20.82
CA VAL A 68 3.13 -4.96 -19.71
C VAL A 68 2.46 -5.49 -18.45
N ASP A 69 3.16 -6.36 -17.71
CA ASP A 69 2.73 -6.77 -16.38
C ASP A 69 3.16 -5.74 -15.32
N VAL A 70 2.25 -4.79 -15.06
CA VAL A 70 2.43 -3.70 -14.08
C VAL A 70 2.77 -4.24 -12.69
N TRP A 71 2.27 -5.42 -12.31
CA TRP A 71 2.52 -5.96 -10.98
C TRP A 71 3.94 -6.50 -10.85
N MET A 72 4.46 -7.11 -11.92
CA MET A 72 5.86 -7.50 -12.00
C MET A 72 6.79 -6.28 -11.94
N GLU A 73 6.48 -5.20 -12.65
CA GLU A 73 7.23 -3.94 -12.58
C GLU A 73 7.24 -3.35 -11.16
N MET A 74 6.07 -3.32 -10.49
CA MET A 74 6.00 -2.84 -9.11
C MET A 74 6.84 -3.68 -8.14
N LYS A 75 6.91 -5.00 -8.35
CA LYS A 75 7.74 -5.87 -7.51
C LYS A 75 9.23 -5.64 -7.78
N LEU A 76 9.64 -5.49 -9.03
CA LEU A 76 11.02 -5.15 -9.41
C LEU A 76 11.44 -3.79 -8.82
N ALA A 77 10.62 -2.75 -8.98
CA ALA A 77 10.89 -1.43 -8.39
C ALA A 77 11.02 -1.49 -6.86
N ARG A 78 10.22 -2.35 -6.19
CA ARG A 78 10.36 -2.58 -4.75
C ARG A 78 11.67 -3.27 -4.39
N GLU A 79 12.11 -4.23 -5.20
CA GLU A 79 13.39 -4.91 -5.02
C GLU A 79 14.57 -3.95 -5.20
N GLU A 80 14.56 -3.14 -6.24
CA GLU A 80 15.55 -2.08 -6.48
C GLU A 80 15.61 -1.07 -5.33
N ALA A 81 14.45 -0.67 -4.80
CA ALA A 81 14.40 0.21 -3.63
C ALA A 81 14.97 -0.46 -2.36
N MET A 82 14.86 -1.79 -2.22
CA MET A 82 15.46 -2.52 -1.10
C MET A 82 16.97 -2.66 -1.25
N THR A 83 17.45 -2.99 -2.45
CA THR A 83 18.89 -3.13 -2.72
C THR A 83 19.61 -1.79 -2.61
N ALA A 84 19.00 -0.69 -3.06
CA ALA A 84 19.51 0.67 -2.86
C ALA A 84 19.67 1.03 -1.36
N ARG A 85 18.87 0.42 -0.48
CA ARG A 85 18.96 0.57 0.99
C ARG A 85 19.91 -0.43 1.64
N GLY A 86 20.65 -1.22 0.86
CA GLY A 86 21.55 -2.27 1.35
C GLY A 86 20.84 -3.51 1.90
N LYS A 87 19.54 -3.67 1.65
CA LYS A 87 18.77 -4.84 2.09
C LYS A 87 18.67 -5.82 0.93
N THR A 88 19.17 -7.04 1.14
CA THR A 88 19.02 -8.12 0.15
C THR A 88 17.63 -8.75 0.27
N PRO A 89 16.82 -8.76 -0.81
CA PRO A 89 15.55 -9.47 -0.81
C PRO A 89 15.79 -10.97 -0.62
N ARG A 90 14.94 -11.66 0.15
CA ARG A 90 15.04 -13.12 0.37
C ARG A 90 14.72 -13.93 -0.89
N VAL A 91 13.82 -13.41 -1.72
CA VAL A 91 13.41 -13.97 -3.00
C VAL A 91 13.36 -12.79 -3.95
N SER A 92 14.17 -12.81 -4.99
CA SER A 92 14.09 -11.86 -6.09
C SER A 92 13.06 -12.33 -7.10
N VAL A 93 12.42 -11.36 -7.75
CA VAL A 93 11.45 -11.58 -8.81
C VAL A 93 12.12 -12.07 -10.08
N ALA A 94 13.33 -11.56 -10.38
CA ALA A 94 14.07 -11.91 -11.59
C ALA A 94 14.87 -13.22 -11.48
N THR A 95 15.47 -13.48 -10.32
CA THR A 95 16.45 -14.58 -10.14
C THR A 95 16.01 -15.65 -9.14
N GLY A 96 14.83 -15.52 -8.52
CA GLY A 96 14.28 -16.51 -7.61
C GLY A 96 14.86 -16.42 -6.19
N LYS A 97 15.06 -17.54 -5.49
CA LYS A 97 15.61 -17.50 -4.11
C LYS A 97 16.98 -16.83 -4.11
N ALA A 98 17.13 -15.76 -3.34
CA ALA A 98 18.39 -15.05 -3.25
C ALA A 98 19.45 -15.96 -2.62
N LYS A 99 20.58 -16.14 -3.32
CA LYS A 99 21.77 -16.74 -2.70
C LYS A 99 22.24 -15.79 -1.61
N LYS A 100 22.46 -16.35 -0.40
CA LYS A 100 23.12 -15.59 0.65
C LYS A 100 24.47 -15.11 0.13
N PRO A 101 24.89 -13.87 0.45
CA PRO A 101 26.24 -13.45 0.15
C PRO A 101 27.22 -14.43 0.81
N GLU A 102 28.17 -14.95 0.02
CA GLU A 102 29.29 -15.73 0.53
C GLU A 102 30.05 -14.88 1.54
N GLY A 103 29.94 -15.21 2.83
CA GLY A 103 30.68 -14.50 3.88
C GLY A 103 29.99 -14.46 5.24
N GLU A 104 28.67 -14.61 5.32
CA GLU A 104 27.95 -14.49 6.60
C GLU A 104 27.67 -15.85 7.24
N SER A 105 28.74 -16.61 7.53
CA SER A 105 28.69 -17.76 8.44
C SER A 105 28.68 -17.28 9.89
N GLY A 106 27.59 -16.62 10.30
CA GLY A 106 27.37 -16.27 11.70
C GLY A 106 27.25 -17.54 12.54
N LYS A 107 28.27 -17.84 13.36
CA LYS A 107 28.22 -18.91 14.38
C LYS A 107 26.92 -18.77 15.19
N LYS A 108 26.01 -19.74 15.05
CA LYS A 108 24.88 -19.89 15.98
C LYS A 108 25.46 -20.20 17.36
N LYS A 109 25.46 -19.22 18.27
CA LYS A 109 25.81 -19.43 19.68
C LYS A 109 24.75 -20.35 20.29
N LYS A 110 25.12 -21.62 20.54
CA LYS A 110 24.29 -22.60 21.22
C LYS A 110 24.04 -22.10 22.65
N ARG A 111 22.79 -21.79 23.00
CA ARG A 111 22.39 -21.56 24.40
C ARG A 111 22.57 -22.89 25.14
N LYS A 112 23.45 -22.90 26.14
CA LYS A 112 23.45 -23.91 27.21
C LYS A 112 22.39 -23.53 28.23
#